data_AF-A0A2M7HR19-F1
#
_entry.id   AF-A0A2M7HR19-F1
#
_cell.length_a   1.000
_cell.length_b   1.000
_cell.length_c   1.000
_cell.angle_alpha   90.00
_cell.angle_beta   90.00
_cell.angle_gamma   90.00
#
_symmetry.space_group_name_H-M   'P 1'
#
loop_
_entity.id
_entity.type
_entity.pdbx_description
1 polymer ?
#
loop_
_entity_poly.entity_id
_entity_poly.type
_entity_poly.pdbx_seq_one_letter_code
_entity_poly.pdbx_strand_id
1 'polypeptide(L)' 'MDPILAEQAFELVDNRWIFRAGLGQYWMARRVAQRCTGFVPDDEDEQVDDEPRSCYNCQYRRWLVESVECLLLKNQHY' A
#
# COMPACT_ATOMS: atom_id res chain seq x y z
N MET A 1 10.74 -2.61 1.53
CA MET A 1 10.17 -1.48 2.29
C MET A 1 10.94 -1.40 3.60
N ASP A 2 11.11 -0.23 4.21
CA ASP A 2 11.58 -0.16 5.60
C ASP A 2 10.61 -1.00 6.48
N PRO A 3 11.07 -2.07 7.15
CA PRO A 3 10.20 -2.95 7.93
C PRO A 3 9.39 -2.20 9.00
N ILE A 4 9.97 -1.16 9.61
CA ILE A 4 9.31 -0.37 10.64
C ILE A 4 8.14 0.42 10.04
N LEU A 5 8.32 0.96 8.84
CA LEU A 5 7.25 1.68 8.13
C LEU A 5 6.14 0.72 7.67
N ALA A 6 6.51 -0.47 7.22
CA ALA A 6 5.56 -1.52 6.82
C ALA A 6 4.64 -1.89 7.99
N GLU A 7 5.21 -2.20 9.14
CA GLU A 7 4.47 -2.64 10.34
C GLU A 7 3.63 -1.53 10.98
N GLN A 8 4.05 -0.26 10.83
CA GLN A 8 3.29 0.90 11.29
C GLN A 8 2.08 1.23 10.39
N ALA A 9 2.21 1.00 9.08
CA ALA A 9 1.19 1.37 8.10
C ALA A 9 0.22 0.23 7.75
N PHE A 10 0.71 -1.01 7.80
CA PHE A 10 -0.05 -2.21 7.50
C PHE A 10 -0.16 -3.11 8.73
N GLU A 11 -1.23 -3.89 8.77
CA GLU A 11 -1.50 -4.90 9.80
C GLU A 11 -1.69 -6.26 9.12
N LEU A 12 -1.09 -7.31 9.69
CA LEU A 12 -1.26 -8.67 9.20
C LEU A 12 -2.55 -9.27 9.77
N VAL A 13 -3.58 -9.40 8.94
CA VAL A 13 -4.88 -9.99 9.29
C VAL A 13 -5.15 -11.15 8.33
N ASP A 14 -5.41 -12.35 8.85
CA ASP A 14 -5.70 -13.55 8.06
C ASP A 14 -4.70 -13.78 6.90
N ASN A 15 -3.41 -13.60 7.18
CA ASN A 15 -2.30 -13.72 6.21
C ASN A 15 -2.32 -12.67 5.07
N ARG A 16 -2.89 -11.49 5.33
CA ARG A 16 -2.95 -10.36 4.40
C ARG A 16 -2.45 -9.10 5.09
N TRP A 17 -1.61 -8.34 4.42
CA TRP A 17 -1.11 -7.06 4.93
C TRP A 17 -2.08 -5.94 4.57
N ILE A 18 -2.97 -5.61 5.49
CA ILE A 18 -4.07 -4.66 5.31
C ILE A 18 -3.63 -3.26 5.72
N PHE A 19 -3.90 -2.26 4.87
CA PHE A 19 -3.58 -0.87 5.18
C PHE A 19 -4.44 -0.37 6.35
N ARG A 20 -3.81 0.00 7.46
CA ARG A 20 -4.50 0.31 8.73
C ARG A 20 -5.42 1.53 8.62
N ALA A 21 -5.07 2.49 7.78
CA ALA A 21 -5.83 3.73 7.64
C ALA A 21 -7.12 3.53 6.80
N GLY A 22 -7.22 2.47 6.00
CA GLY A 22 -8.38 2.20 5.14
C GLY A 22 -8.40 3.03 3.86
N LEU A 23 -9.57 3.11 3.22
CA LEU A 23 -9.81 3.90 2.00
C LEU A 23 -9.93 5.40 2.29
N GLY A 24 -9.66 6.24 1.28
CA GLY A 24 -9.78 7.70 1.36
C GLY A 24 -8.71 8.40 2.21
N GLN A 25 -7.76 7.66 2.79
CA GLN A 25 -6.67 8.20 3.60
C GLN A 25 -5.43 8.52 2.76
N TYR A 26 -5.62 9.37 1.74
CA TYR A 26 -4.61 9.73 0.73
C TYR A 26 -3.30 10.24 1.33
N TRP A 27 -3.35 11.11 2.34
CA TRP A 27 -2.15 11.64 2.98
C TRP A 27 -1.27 10.52 3.55
N MET A 28 -1.88 9.54 4.22
CA MET A 28 -1.15 8.42 4.80
C MET A 28 -0.62 7.49 3.70
N ALA A 29 -1.43 7.20 2.69
CA ALA A 29 -1.04 6.36 1.55
C ALA A 29 0.17 6.95 0.79
N ARG A 30 0.20 8.27 0.56
CA ARG A 30 1.33 9.00 -0.05
C ARG A 30 2.57 8.95 0.84
N ARG A 31 2.43 9.27 2.13
CA ARG A 31 3.54 9.27 3.09
C ARG A 31 4.23 7.91 3.19
N VAL A 32 3.46 6.83 3.15
CA VAL A 32 3.98 5.46 3.18
C VAL A 32 4.65 5.09 1.85
N ALA A 33 4.00 5.38 0.72
CA ALA A 33 4.57 5.09 -0.60
C ALA A 33 5.87 5.85 -0.88
N GLN A 34 6.01 7.09 -0.42
CA GLN A 34 7.24 7.90 -0.56
C GLN A 34 8.46 7.24 0.10
N ARG A 35 8.25 6.47 1.17
CA ARG A 35 9.30 5.77 1.91
C ARG A 35 9.39 4.29 1.54
N CYS A 36 8.50 3.80 0.69
CA CYS A 36 8.53 2.44 0.20
C CYS A 36 9.58 2.29 -0.91
N THR A 37 10.62 1.51 -0.63
CA THR A 37 11.67 1.15 -1.61
C THR A 37 11.23 0.15 -2.68
N GLY A 38 10.10 -0.53 -2.48
CA GLY A 38 9.52 -1.45 -3.48
C GLY A 38 8.26 -0.92 -4.14
N PHE A 39 8.01 0.38 -4.05
CA PHE A 39 6.90 1.00 -4.78
C PHE A 39 7.15 0.86 -6.28
N VAL A 40 6.11 0.43 -6.99
CA VAL A 40 6.07 0.45 -8.46
C VAL A 40 4.70 1.02 -8.83
N PRO A 41 4.64 2.08 -9.65
CA PRO A 41 3.36 2.66 -10.06
C PRO A 41 2.55 1.62 -10.83
N ASP A 42 1.24 1.64 -10.63
CA ASP A 42 0.31 0.88 -11.47
C ASP A 42 0.08 1.60 -12.82
N ASP A 43 -0.65 0.93 -13.71
CA ASP A 43 -1.15 1.52 -14.96
C ASP A 43 -1.83 2.88 -14.68
N GLU A 44 -1.51 3.91 -15.47
CA GLU A 44 -2.01 5.27 -15.29
C GLU A 44 -3.54 5.33 -15.31
N ASP A 45 -4.20 4.49 -16.11
CA ASP A 45 -5.67 4.45 -16.20
C ASP A 45 -6.32 3.79 -14.97
N GLU A 46 -5.53 3.10 -14.14
CA GLU A 46 -5.99 2.45 -12.89
C GLU A 46 -5.61 3.24 -11.61
N GLN A 47 -4.91 4.37 -11.75
CA GLN A 47 -4.54 5.23 -10.64
C GLN A 47 -5.76 6.03 -10.15
N VAL A 48 -5.90 6.17 -8.83
CA VAL A 48 -7.05 6.83 -8.18
C VAL A 48 -6.65 8.00 -7.30
N ASP A 49 -5.37 8.15 -7.01
CA ASP A 49 -4.81 9.29 -6.30
C ASP A 49 -4.14 10.22 -7.32
N ASP A 50 -4.39 11.53 -7.23
CA ASP A 50 -3.76 12.53 -8.11
C ASP A 50 -2.23 12.62 -7.90
N GLU A 51 -1.73 12.14 -6.75
CA GLU A 51 -0.30 12.00 -6.50
C GLU A 51 0.22 10.65 -7.05
N PRO A 52 1.14 10.64 -8.02
CA PRO A 52 1.61 9.40 -8.65
C PRO A 52 2.15 8.37 -7.66
N ARG A 53 2.82 8.84 -6.59
CA ARG A 53 3.40 7.99 -5.56
C ARG A 53 2.51 7.88 -4.32
N SER A 54 1.52 6.98 -4.41
CA SER A 54 0.57 6.65 -3.35
C SER A 54 0.41 5.13 -3.22
N CYS A 55 0.16 4.60 -2.02
CA CYS A 55 -0.13 3.16 -1.86
C CYS A 55 -1.35 2.73 -2.69
N TYR A 56 -2.28 3.66 -2.97
CA TYR A 56 -3.43 3.44 -3.85
C TYR A 56 -3.09 3.40 -5.34
N ASN A 57 -1.89 3.85 -5.74
CA ASN A 57 -1.41 3.83 -7.12
C ASN A 57 -0.28 2.82 -7.30
N CYS A 58 -0.09 1.88 -6.37
CA CYS A 58 0.96 0.87 -6.43
C CYS A 58 0.44 -0.40 -7.11
N GLN A 59 1.16 -0.94 -8.09
CA GLN A 59 0.78 -2.20 -8.78
C GLN A 59 0.62 -3.39 -7.82
N TYR A 60 1.25 -3.34 -6.64
CA TYR A 60 1.16 -4.38 -5.63
C TYR A 60 -0.05 -4.23 -4.69
N ARG A 61 -0.94 -3.27 -4.94
CA ARG A 61 -2.17 -3.13 -4.16
C ARG A 61 -3.18 -4.22 -4.57
N ARG A 62 -4.02 -4.59 -3.63
CA ARG A 62 -5.27 -5.31 -3.92
C ARG A 62 -6.41 -4.62 -3.19
N TRP A 63 -7.40 -4.13 -3.94
CA TRP A 63 -8.56 -3.46 -3.37
C TRP A 63 -9.37 -4.38 -2.45
N LEU A 64 -9.83 -3.82 -1.34
CA LEU A 64 -10.79 -4.40 -0.42
C LEU A 64 -11.96 -3.45 -0.24
N VAL A 65 -13.04 -3.96 0.34
CA VAL A 65 -14.25 -3.17 0.62
C VAL A 65 -13.93 -1.93 1.46
N GLU A 66 -13.04 -2.07 2.45
CA GLU A 66 -12.73 -1.00 3.42
C GLU A 66 -11.26 -0.56 3.42
N SER A 67 -10.40 -1.20 2.61
CA SER A 67 -8.95 -0.92 2.61
C SER A 67 -8.24 -1.41 1.34
N VAL A 68 -6.91 -1.49 1.38
CA VAL A 68 -6.06 -2.14 0.37
C VAL A 68 -5.12 -3.13 1.05
N GLU A 69 -4.88 -4.27 0.41
CA GLU A 69 -3.82 -5.21 0.77
C GLU A 69 -2.52 -4.87 0.02
N CYS A 70 -1.37 -5.01 0.68
CA CYS A 70 -0.06 -4.92 0.04
C CYS A 70 0.52 -6.31 -0.27
N LEU A 71 0.59 -6.67 -1.56
CA LEU A 71 1.13 -7.95 -2.02
C LEU A 71 2.66 -8.03 -1.93
N LEU A 72 3.36 -6.89 -1.97
CA LEU A 72 4.81 -6.86 -1.79
C LEU A 72 5.21 -7.39 -0.41
N LEU A 73 4.53 -6.96 0.65
CA LEU A 73 4.82 -7.40 2.01
C LEU A 73 4.53 -8.89 2.21
N LYS A 74 3.55 -9.45 1.51
CA LYS A 74 3.30 -10.89 1.48
C LYS A 74 4.50 -11.67 0.92
N ASN A 75 5.15 -11.14 -0.10
CA ASN A 75 6.26 -11.79 -0.80
C ASN A 75 7.62 -11.62 -0.10
N GLN A 76 7.71 -10.85 0.99
CA GLN A 76 8.95 -10.61 1.74
C GLN A 76 9.12 -11.53 2.96
N HIS A 77 8.13 -12.38 3.26
CA HIS A 77 8.14 -13.31 4.40
C HIS A 77 8.15 -14.80 4.00
N TYR A 78 8.69 -15.13 2.83
CA TYR A 78 9.02 -16.50 2.41
C TYR A 78 10.53 -16.67 2.27
#